data_AF-A0A4Z0MFX5-F1
#
_entry.id   AF-A0A4Z0MFX5-F1
#
_cell.length_a   1.000
_cell.length_b   1.000
_cell.length_c   1.000
_cell.angle_alpha   90.00
_cell.angle_beta   90.00
_cell.angle_gamma   90.00
#
_symmetry.space_group_name_H-M   'P 1'
#
loop_
_entity.id
_entity.type
_entity.pdbx_description
1 polymer ?
#
loop_
_entity_poly.entity_id
_entity_poly.type
_entity_poly.pdbx_seq_one_letter_code
_entity_poly.pdbx_strand_id
1 'polypeptide(L)'
;MSASSVLPRLLFCGSLLLAAATSNRAAAQSINSTVPTVDLKDGAYRRNGLVMRLQAGQASRLSAPMQFDNGLTLRPDGIMVSKNGTRQLLEEGKALNMQGQIVNLRDDMKTAADIERHDQQVTGAKPTVVSMPAPSQTVAPEVLAALSRTEARLATLQQLTVLLNERTSSTGSTASQTQALDTRIRELNAKLRP
;
A
#
# COMPACT_ATOMS: atom_id res chain seq x y z
N MET A 1 -86.65 -22.87 -2.71
CA MET A 1 -85.94 -23.55 -1.60
C MET A 1 -84.95 -24.51 -2.24
N SER A 2 -83.68 -24.52 -1.81
CA SER A 2 -82.70 -25.64 -1.87
C SER A 2 -82.43 -26.39 -3.22
N ALA A 3 -81.22 -26.86 -3.56
CA ALA A 3 -79.87 -26.65 -3.01
C ALA A 3 -78.80 -27.16 -4.03
N SER A 4 -77.56 -26.80 -3.71
CA SER A 4 -76.22 -27.18 -4.19
C SER A 4 -75.90 -28.56 -4.82
N SER A 5 -74.70 -28.60 -5.44
CA SER A 5 -73.70 -29.72 -5.48
C SER A 5 -73.64 -30.67 -6.70
N VAL A 6 -72.46 -31.18 -7.16
CA VAL A 6 -71.06 -30.65 -7.15
C VAL A 6 -70.14 -31.48 -8.10
N LEU A 7 -69.04 -30.88 -8.61
CA LEU A 7 -67.83 -31.47 -9.27
C LEU A 7 -67.93 -32.51 -10.41
N PRO A 8 -67.06 -32.34 -11.43
CA PRO A 8 -66.29 -33.45 -12.01
C PRO A 8 -64.77 -33.24 -11.85
N ARG A 9 -64.00 -34.33 -11.72
CA ARG A 9 -62.53 -34.29 -11.63
C ARG A 9 -61.88 -35.32 -12.53
N LEU A 10 -60.88 -34.87 -13.29
CA LEU A 10 -59.68 -35.58 -13.74
C LEU A 10 -59.82 -36.98 -14.38
N LEU A 11 -59.43 -37.06 -15.66
CA LEU A 11 -58.33 -37.91 -16.17
C LEU A 11 -58.33 -37.86 -17.70
N PHE A 12 -57.24 -37.39 -18.36
CA PHE A 12 -56.83 -37.88 -19.68
C PHE A 12 -55.45 -37.31 -20.14
N CYS A 13 -54.69 -38.13 -20.87
CA CYS A 13 -53.46 -37.85 -21.63
C CYS A 13 -52.24 -37.24 -20.89
N GLY A 14 -51.00 -37.49 -21.33
CA GLY A 14 -50.56 -38.31 -22.47
C GLY A 14 -49.04 -38.46 -22.52
N SER A 15 -48.55 -39.48 -23.21
CA SER A 15 -47.13 -39.81 -23.37
C SER A 15 -46.51 -39.20 -24.64
N LEU A 16 -45.20 -38.87 -24.62
CA LEU A 16 -44.15 -39.26 -25.60
C LEU A 16 -42.85 -38.42 -25.54
N LEU A 17 -41.72 -39.11 -25.79
CA LEU A 17 -40.48 -38.71 -26.49
C LEU A 17 -39.58 -37.53 -26.01
N LEU A 18 -38.45 -37.92 -25.40
CA LEU A 18 -37.10 -37.88 -26.00
C LEU A 18 -36.68 -36.65 -26.85
N ALA A 19 -35.85 -35.76 -26.30
CA ALA A 19 -35.01 -34.85 -27.09
C ALA A 19 -33.73 -34.36 -26.37
N ALA A 20 -32.59 -34.45 -27.09
CA ALA A 20 -31.33 -33.69 -27.01
C ALA A 20 -30.78 -33.19 -25.66
N ALA A 21 -29.60 -33.69 -25.29
CA ALA A 21 -28.70 -33.02 -24.35
C ALA A 21 -28.03 -31.79 -25.00
N THR A 22 -28.34 -30.58 -24.52
CA THR A 22 -27.62 -29.36 -24.88
C THR A 22 -26.68 -28.93 -23.76
N SER A 23 -25.40 -29.27 -23.89
CA SER A 23 -24.33 -28.79 -23.01
C SER A 23 -24.19 -27.28 -23.14
N ASN A 24 -24.78 -26.53 -22.21
CA ASN A 24 -24.73 -25.08 -22.21
C ASN A 24 -23.33 -24.59 -21.77
N ARG A 25 -22.39 -24.55 -22.72
CA ARG A 25 -21.06 -23.96 -22.53
C ARG A 25 -21.20 -22.44 -22.34
N ALA A 26 -21.39 -22.02 -21.10
CA ALA A 26 -21.26 -20.62 -20.72
C ALA A 26 -19.83 -20.15 -21.06
N ALA A 27 -19.70 -19.41 -22.16
CA ALA A 27 -18.43 -18.81 -22.55
C ALA A 27 -18.02 -17.80 -21.47
N ALA A 28 -16.88 -18.06 -20.82
CA ALA A 28 -16.26 -17.11 -19.91
C ALA A 28 -15.78 -15.89 -20.71
N GLN A 29 -16.67 -14.90 -20.86
CA GLN A 29 -16.30 -13.61 -21.41
C GLN A 29 -15.36 -12.92 -20.42
N SER A 30 -14.06 -13.01 -20.70
CA SER A 30 -13.04 -12.19 -20.05
C SER A 30 -13.25 -10.74 -20.47
N ILE A 31 -14.14 -10.05 -19.76
CA ILE A 31 -14.25 -8.60 -19.86
C ILE A 31 -12.97 -8.04 -19.23
N ASN A 32 -12.00 -7.71 -20.07
CA ASN A 32 -10.87 -6.88 -19.69
C ASN A 32 -11.38 -5.44 -19.49
N SER A 33 -12.16 -5.27 -18.42
CA SER A 33 -12.53 -3.97 -17.90
C SER A 33 -11.26 -3.31 -17.42
N THR A 34 -10.70 -2.41 -18.22
CA THR A 34 -9.72 -1.42 -17.76
C THR A 34 -10.35 -0.69 -16.59
N VAL A 35 -9.91 -1.06 -15.39
CA VAL A 35 -10.40 -0.47 -14.14
C VAL A 35 -10.08 1.02 -14.22
N PRO A 36 -11.09 1.92 -14.15
CA PRO A 36 -10.78 3.32 -14.01
C PRO A 36 -10.00 3.49 -12.72
N THR A 37 -8.81 4.10 -12.81
CA THR A 37 -8.08 4.62 -11.66
C THR A 37 -8.97 5.68 -11.01
N VAL A 38 -9.61 5.30 -9.92
CA VAL A 38 -10.56 6.14 -9.20
C VAL A 38 -9.77 6.74 -8.04
N ASP A 39 -9.43 8.03 -8.15
CA ASP A 39 -8.56 8.77 -7.23
C ASP A 39 -9.28 9.10 -5.90
N LEU A 40 -9.66 8.04 -5.21
CA LEU A 40 -10.39 8.02 -3.95
C LEU A 40 -9.60 7.22 -2.91
N LYS A 41 -9.80 7.55 -1.63
CA LYS A 41 -9.19 6.91 -0.45
C LYS A 41 -9.55 5.42 -0.36
N ASP A 42 -8.69 4.63 0.28
CA ASP A 42 -8.94 3.20 0.49
C ASP A 42 -10.18 2.91 1.35
N GLY A 43 -10.87 1.82 1.02
CA GLY A 43 -12.10 1.40 1.68
C GLY A 43 -12.99 0.52 0.79
N ALA A 44 -14.30 0.68 0.92
CA ALA A 44 -15.27 0.05 0.03
C ALA A 44 -16.50 0.94 -0.18
N TYR A 45 -17.20 0.78 -1.30
CA TYR A 45 -18.40 1.56 -1.60
C TYR A 45 -19.45 0.74 -2.32
N ARG A 46 -20.69 1.21 -2.27
CA ARG A 46 -21.80 0.62 -3.03
C ARG A 46 -22.28 1.57 -4.12
N ARG A 47 -22.36 1.06 -5.35
CA ARG A 47 -22.85 1.82 -6.50
C ARG A 47 -23.49 0.87 -7.53
N ASN A 48 -24.66 1.25 -8.04
CA ASN A 48 -25.42 0.50 -9.04
C ASN A 48 -25.76 -0.94 -8.57
N GLY A 49 -26.05 -1.13 -7.28
CA GLY A 49 -26.33 -2.46 -6.71
C GLY A 49 -25.09 -3.33 -6.45
N LEU A 50 -23.90 -2.84 -6.79
CA LEU A 50 -22.63 -3.57 -6.64
C LEU A 50 -21.80 -2.99 -5.50
N VAL A 51 -21.22 -3.87 -4.69
CA VAL A 51 -20.17 -3.51 -3.73
C VAL A 51 -18.81 -3.60 -4.41
N MET A 52 -18.06 -2.52 -4.30
CA MET A 52 -16.70 -2.38 -4.82
C MET A 52 -15.75 -2.13 -3.65
N ARG A 53 -14.66 -2.89 -3.59
CA ARG A 53 -13.50 -2.56 -2.77
C ARG A 53 -12.64 -1.56 -3.54
N LEU A 54 -12.11 -0.58 -2.82
CA LEU A 54 -11.22 0.44 -3.32
C LEU A 54 -9.90 0.35 -2.56
N GLN A 55 -8.80 0.09 -3.27
CA GLN A 55 -7.48 -0.11 -2.66
C GLN A 55 -6.40 0.44 -3.59
N ALA A 56 -5.53 1.31 -3.09
CA ALA A 56 -4.51 2.03 -3.87
C ALA A 56 -5.08 2.69 -5.14
N GLY A 57 -6.25 3.34 -5.03
CA GLY A 57 -6.96 3.97 -6.15
C GLY A 57 -7.56 3.00 -7.19
N GLN A 58 -7.52 1.69 -6.94
CA GLN A 58 -8.10 0.67 -7.84
C GLN A 58 -9.45 0.17 -7.31
N ALA A 59 -10.49 0.30 -8.12
CA ALA A 59 -11.81 -0.22 -7.81
C ALA A 59 -11.99 -1.66 -8.32
N SER A 60 -12.23 -2.61 -7.42
CA SER A 60 -12.45 -4.03 -7.71
C SER A 60 -13.78 -4.50 -7.11
N ARG A 61 -14.52 -5.40 -7.77
CA ARG A 61 -15.76 -5.93 -7.19
C ARG A 61 -15.44 -6.72 -5.92
N LEU A 62 -16.17 -6.46 -4.84
CA LEU A 62 -16.00 -7.21 -3.60
C LEU A 62 -16.55 -8.63 -3.78
N SER A 63 -15.69 -9.64 -3.65
CA SER A 63 -16.03 -11.06 -3.85
C SER A 63 -16.11 -11.86 -2.53
N ALA A 64 -15.43 -11.40 -1.48
CA ALA A 64 -15.43 -11.98 -0.15
C ALA A 64 -15.74 -10.90 0.89
N PRO A 65 -16.18 -11.25 2.12
CA PRO A 65 -16.37 -10.25 3.17
C PRO A 65 -15.07 -9.50 3.50
N MET A 66 -15.16 -8.19 3.68
CA MET A 66 -14.06 -7.31 4.07
C MET A 66 -14.27 -6.80 5.49
N GLN A 67 -13.26 -6.94 6.34
CA GLN A 67 -13.27 -6.45 7.71
C GLN A 67 -12.57 -5.08 7.80
N PHE A 68 -13.07 -4.21 8.66
CA PHE A 68 -12.59 -2.85 8.91
C PHE A 68 -12.04 -2.70 10.32
N ASP A 69 -11.28 -1.63 10.57
CA ASP A 69 -10.53 -1.43 11.82
C ASP A 69 -11.42 -1.40 13.08
N ASN A 70 -12.66 -0.91 12.95
CA ASN A 70 -13.65 -0.90 14.03
C ASN A 70 -14.34 -2.26 14.29
N GLY A 71 -13.95 -3.31 13.56
CA GLY A 71 -14.53 -4.65 13.63
C GLY A 71 -15.81 -4.84 12.81
N LEU A 72 -16.26 -3.84 12.06
CA LEU A 72 -17.34 -3.98 11.08
C LEU A 72 -16.89 -4.90 9.94
N THR A 73 -17.81 -5.73 9.44
CA THR A 73 -17.60 -6.58 8.26
C THR A 73 -18.60 -6.23 7.16
N LEU A 74 -18.11 -5.79 5.99
CA LEU A 74 -18.93 -5.58 4.81
C LEU A 74 -18.95 -6.85 3.95
N ARG A 75 -20.14 -7.30 3.58
CA ARG A 75 -20.34 -8.44 2.67
C ARG A 75 -20.47 -8.00 1.20
N PRO A 76 -20.22 -8.90 0.23
CA PRO A 76 -20.45 -8.66 -1.21
C PRO A 76 -21.87 -8.24 -1.61
N ASP A 77 -22.87 -8.50 -0.78
CA ASP A 77 -24.28 -8.10 -0.96
C ASP A 77 -24.61 -6.71 -0.40
N GLY A 78 -23.63 -6.01 0.17
CA GLY A 78 -23.79 -4.69 0.76
C GLY A 78 -24.19 -4.70 2.24
N ILE A 79 -24.42 -5.88 2.85
CA ILE A 79 -24.75 -5.95 4.27
C ILE A 79 -23.48 -5.74 5.10
N MET A 80 -23.49 -4.67 5.89
CA MET A 80 -22.57 -4.39 6.97
C MET A 80 -23.02 -5.16 8.21
N VAL A 81 -22.08 -5.83 8.87
CA VAL A 81 -22.27 -6.50 10.17
C VAL A 81 -21.35 -5.82 11.17
N SER A 82 -21.94 -5.10 12.12
CA SER A 82 -21.21 -4.43 13.20
C SER A 82 -20.70 -5.45 14.23
N LYS A 83 -19.71 -5.05 15.06
CA LYS A 83 -19.12 -5.91 16.11
C LYS A 83 -20.13 -6.50 17.11
N ASN A 84 -21.26 -5.83 17.31
CA ASN A 84 -22.39 -6.28 18.14
C ASN A 84 -23.39 -7.21 17.42
N GLY A 85 -23.14 -7.58 16.15
CA GLY A 85 -24.01 -8.39 15.32
C GLY A 85 -25.14 -7.63 14.59
N THR A 86 -25.31 -6.32 14.82
CA THR A 86 -26.29 -5.51 14.08
C THR A 86 -25.99 -5.55 12.58
N ARG A 87 -27.04 -5.77 11.78
CA ARG A 87 -26.96 -5.80 10.31
C ARG A 87 -27.60 -4.55 9.73
N GLN A 88 -26.87 -3.86 8.87
CA GLN A 88 -27.36 -2.69 8.14
C GLN A 88 -26.90 -2.76 6.68
N LEU A 89 -27.75 -2.36 5.75
CA LEU A 89 -27.38 -2.27 4.34
C LEU A 89 -26.58 -0.98 4.09
N LEU A 90 -25.40 -1.09 3.47
CA LEU A 90 -24.69 0.09 2.94
C LEU A 90 -25.55 0.67 1.81
N GLU A 91 -25.88 1.95 1.87
CA GLU A 91 -26.74 2.60 0.88
C GLU A 91 -25.99 2.87 -0.45
N GLU A 92 -26.75 3.07 -1.54
CA GLU A 92 -26.17 3.45 -2.83
C GLU A 92 -25.50 4.84 -2.74
N GLY A 93 -24.29 4.95 -3.27
CA GLY A 93 -23.49 6.19 -3.21
C GLY A 93 -22.82 6.47 -1.86
N LYS A 94 -22.97 5.57 -0.88
CA LYS A 94 -22.19 5.60 0.37
C LYS A 94 -20.93 4.73 0.26
N ALA A 95 -19.95 5.08 1.08
CA ALA A 95 -18.70 4.37 1.22
C ALA A 95 -18.41 4.10 2.71
N LEU A 96 -17.57 3.10 2.96
CA LEU A 96 -16.86 2.86 4.21
C LEU A 96 -15.39 3.21 3.98
N ASN A 97 -14.84 4.11 4.81
CA ASN A 97 -13.39 4.29 4.91
C ASN A 97 -12.76 3.10 5.67
N MET A 98 -11.43 2.98 5.69
CA MET A 98 -10.74 1.89 6.41
C MET A 98 -11.08 1.83 7.92
N GLN A 99 -11.38 2.97 8.53
CA GLN A 99 -11.84 3.09 9.92
C GLN A 99 -13.25 2.52 10.14
N GLY A 100 -13.95 2.11 9.07
CA GLY A 100 -15.30 1.54 9.10
C GLY A 100 -16.40 2.57 9.37
N GLN A 101 -16.15 3.85 9.09
CA GLN A 101 -17.15 4.92 9.17
C GLN A 101 -17.86 5.08 7.82
N ILE A 102 -19.18 5.26 7.87
CA ILE A 102 -20.00 5.49 6.67
C ILE A 102 -19.86 6.96 6.26
N VAL A 103 -19.46 7.19 5.01
CA VAL A 103 -19.20 8.51 4.43
C VAL A 103 -19.78 8.62 3.02
N ASN A 104 -19.87 9.82 2.44
CA ASN A 104 -20.34 10.02 1.06
C ASN A 104 -19.20 9.75 0.07
N LEU A 105 -19.47 8.88 -0.92
CA LEU A 105 -18.49 8.48 -1.93
C LEU A 105 -17.95 9.64 -2.78
N ARG A 106 -18.77 10.69 -2.99
CA ARG A 106 -18.45 11.79 -3.91
C ARG A 106 -17.63 12.91 -3.28
N ASP A 107 -17.65 13.01 -1.95
CA ASP A 107 -17.20 14.22 -1.24
C ASP A 107 -16.11 13.86 -0.23
N ASP A 108 -16.39 12.92 0.67
CA ASP A 108 -15.49 12.55 1.77
C ASP A 108 -14.35 11.61 1.34
N MET A 109 -14.60 10.80 0.30
CA MET A 109 -13.64 9.80 -0.21
C MET A 109 -12.59 10.36 -1.17
N LYS A 110 -12.67 11.62 -1.60
CA LYS A 110 -11.68 12.25 -2.49
C LYS A 110 -10.28 12.27 -1.87
N THR A 111 -9.24 12.06 -2.68
CA THR A 111 -7.85 12.30 -2.26
C THR A 111 -7.53 13.80 -2.27
N ALA A 112 -6.42 14.18 -1.63
CA ALA A 112 -5.96 15.58 -1.62
C ALA A 112 -5.66 16.10 -3.04
N ALA A 113 -5.08 15.26 -3.90
CA ALA A 113 -4.81 15.61 -5.30
C ALA A 113 -6.09 15.90 -6.11
N ASP A 114 -7.19 15.20 -5.82
CA ASP A 114 -8.50 15.44 -6.44
C ASP A 114 -9.09 16.80 -6.01
N ILE A 115 -8.86 17.20 -4.76
CA ILE A 115 -9.26 18.51 -4.21
C ILE A 115 -8.43 19.62 -4.86
N GLU A 116 -7.10 19.50 -4.91
CA GLU A 116 -6.21 20.48 -5.55
C GLU A 116 -6.53 20.65 -7.04
N ARG A 117 -6.80 19.56 -7.77
CA ARG A 117 -7.20 19.61 -9.19
C ARG A 117 -8.55 20.29 -9.38
N HIS A 118 -9.50 20.09 -8.47
CA HIS A 118 -10.80 20.76 -8.53
C HIS A 118 -10.69 22.26 -8.22
N ASP A 119 -9.91 22.62 -7.21
CA ASP A 119 -9.66 24.02 -6.83
C ASP A 119 -9.00 24.81 -7.97
N GLN A 120 -8.00 24.21 -8.64
CA GLN A 120 -7.38 24.77 -9.85
C GLN A 120 -8.37 24.99 -11.00
N GLN A 121 -9.36 24.10 -11.17
CA GLN A 121 -10.40 24.23 -12.21
C GLN A 121 -11.42 25.33 -11.90
N VAL A 122 -11.81 25.49 -10.62
CA VAL A 122 -12.86 26.43 -10.20
C VAL A 122 -12.32 27.84 -10.02
N THR A 123 -11.12 27.98 -9.43
CA THR A 123 -10.53 29.29 -9.12
C THR A 123 -9.59 29.82 -10.21
N GLY A 124 -9.09 28.93 -11.09
CA GLY A 124 -8.01 29.24 -12.02
C GLY A 124 -6.65 29.48 -11.35
N ALA A 125 -6.58 29.43 -10.01
CA ALA A 125 -5.36 29.61 -9.26
C ALA A 125 -4.50 28.35 -9.39
N LYS A 126 -3.45 28.42 -10.22
CA LYS A 126 -2.31 27.51 -10.05
C LYS A 126 -1.74 27.80 -8.65
N PRO A 127 -1.50 26.78 -7.82
CA PRO A 127 -0.92 27.01 -6.50
C PRO A 127 0.38 27.79 -6.68
N THR A 128 0.53 28.88 -5.93
CA THR A 128 1.81 29.60 -5.83
C THR A 128 2.79 28.67 -5.14
N VAL A 129 3.46 27.84 -5.93
CA VAL A 129 4.57 27.01 -5.44
C VAL A 129 5.67 27.99 -5.06
N VAL A 130 5.69 28.36 -3.79
CA VAL A 130 6.84 28.99 -3.18
C VAL A 130 7.91 27.91 -3.14
N SER A 131 8.63 27.76 -4.26
CA SER A 131 9.98 27.23 -4.24
C SER A 131 10.79 28.20 -3.39
N MET A 132 10.72 28.01 -2.08
CA MET A 132 11.89 28.18 -1.24
C MET A 132 13.00 27.46 -2.00
N PRO A 133 14.05 28.14 -2.47
CA PRO A 133 15.25 27.41 -2.84
C PRO A 133 15.57 26.58 -1.61
N ALA A 134 15.60 25.25 -1.76
CA ALA A 134 16.20 24.40 -0.75
C ALA A 134 17.53 25.08 -0.41
N PRO A 135 17.78 25.46 0.87
CA PRO A 135 18.88 26.33 1.20
C PRO A 135 20.10 25.70 0.55
N SER A 136 20.71 26.42 -0.40
CA SER A 136 21.79 25.85 -1.18
C SER A 136 22.86 25.49 -0.17
N GLN A 137 22.91 24.21 0.21
CA GLN A 137 23.95 23.66 1.05
C GLN A 137 25.17 23.48 0.14
N THR A 138 25.62 24.60 -0.42
CA THR A 138 27.04 24.90 -0.59
C THR A 138 27.65 24.84 0.80
N VAL A 139 27.86 23.59 1.24
CA VAL A 139 28.71 23.24 2.36
C VAL A 139 29.99 24.03 2.14
N ALA A 140 30.30 24.93 3.07
CA ALA A 140 31.43 25.83 2.91
C ALA A 140 32.69 24.98 2.60
N PRO A 141 33.58 25.41 1.69
CA PRO A 141 34.74 24.61 1.29
C PRO A 141 35.63 24.23 2.48
N GLU A 142 35.60 25.02 3.54
CA GLU A 142 36.22 24.72 4.84
C GLU A 142 35.62 23.48 5.52
N VAL A 143 34.30 23.29 5.50
CA VAL A 143 33.63 22.11 6.08
C VAL A 143 33.95 20.85 5.27
N LEU A 144 34.01 20.97 3.93
CA LEU A 144 34.46 19.88 3.07
C LEU A 144 35.92 19.50 3.36
N ALA A 145 36.81 20.50 3.47
CA ALA A 145 38.21 20.28 3.83
C ALA A 145 38.39 19.72 5.25
N ALA A 146 37.55 20.12 6.20
CA ALA A 146 37.53 19.56 7.55
C ALA A 146 37.11 18.07 7.53
N LEU A 147 36.08 17.72 6.76
CA LEU A 147 35.63 16.34 6.58
C LEU A 147 36.76 15.46 6.03
N SER A 148 37.40 15.86 4.91
CA SER A 148 38.51 15.08 4.32
C SER A 148 39.71 14.93 5.28
N ARG A 149 39.98 15.93 6.15
CA ARG A 149 41.00 15.80 7.21
C ARG A 149 40.59 14.77 8.27
N THR A 150 39.31 14.73 8.67
CA THR A 150 38.83 13.74 9.65
C THR A 150 38.83 12.32 9.09
N GLU A 151 38.46 12.13 7.82
CA GLU A 151 38.53 10.85 7.12
C GLU A 151 39.97 10.33 7.02
N ALA A 152 40.92 11.17 6.60
CA ALA A 152 42.34 10.81 6.53
C ALA A 152 42.92 10.43 7.91
N ARG A 153 42.50 11.14 8.97
CA ARG A 153 42.89 10.82 10.35
C ARG A 153 42.34 9.47 10.81
N LEU A 154 41.07 9.19 10.48
CA LEU A 154 40.40 7.93 10.84
C LEU A 154 41.05 6.73 10.13
N ALA A 155 41.35 6.85 8.83
CA ALA A 155 42.07 5.82 8.08
C ALA A 155 43.47 5.54 8.67
N THR A 156 44.18 6.59 9.11
CA THR A 156 45.49 6.46 9.76
C THR A 156 45.39 5.76 11.13
N LEU A 157 44.35 6.06 11.91
CA LEU A 157 44.07 5.35 13.18
C LEU A 157 43.76 3.87 12.96
N GLN A 158 42.95 3.53 11.95
CA GLN A 158 42.66 2.14 11.59
C GLN A 158 43.92 1.35 11.22
N GLN A 159 44.83 1.94 10.42
CA GLN A 159 46.13 1.32 10.09
C GLN A 159 46.98 1.07 11.35
N LEU A 160 46.98 2.03 12.29
CA LEU A 160 47.70 1.88 13.55
C LEU A 160 47.09 0.75 14.42
N THR A 161 45.76 0.62 14.47
CA THR A 161 45.09 -0.51 15.14
C THR A 161 45.47 -1.86 14.52
N VAL A 162 45.53 -1.97 13.19
CA VAL A 162 45.94 -3.20 12.50
C VAL A 162 47.39 -3.57 12.85
N LEU A 163 48.32 -2.63 12.79
CA LEU A 163 49.73 -2.89 13.12
C LEU A 163 49.95 -3.22 14.60
N LEU A 164 49.18 -2.64 15.51
CA LEU A 164 49.20 -3.04 16.93
C LEU A 164 48.67 -4.46 17.12
N ASN A 165 47.58 -4.85 16.45
CA ASN A 165 47.06 -6.21 16.50
C ASN A 165 48.07 -7.22 15.93
N GLU A 166 48.70 -6.90 14.80
CA GLU A 166 49.77 -7.71 14.19
C GLU A 166 50.93 -7.91 15.18
N ARG A 167 51.41 -6.84 15.81
CA ARG A 167 52.45 -6.87 16.86
C ARG A 167 52.08 -7.73 18.07
N THR A 168 50.81 -7.72 18.49
CA THR A 168 50.34 -8.58 19.61
C THR A 168 50.14 -10.05 19.21
N SER A 169 49.96 -10.31 17.91
CA SER A 169 49.71 -11.65 17.36
C SER A 169 50.98 -12.31 16.81
N SER A 170 52.08 -11.57 16.65
CA SER A 170 53.35 -12.04 16.10
C SER A 170 54.19 -12.83 17.13
N THR A 171 53.63 -13.90 17.69
CA THR A 171 54.33 -14.82 18.60
C THR A 171 55.31 -15.70 17.82
N GLY A 172 56.51 -15.17 17.54
CA GLY A 172 57.56 -15.84 16.75
C GLY A 172 58.19 -15.00 15.64
N SER A 173 57.89 -13.70 15.54
CA SER A 173 58.55 -12.80 14.59
C SER A 173 60.03 -12.60 14.90
N THR A 174 60.84 -12.37 13.86
CA THR A 174 62.27 -12.07 14.02
C THR A 174 62.49 -10.65 14.54
N ALA A 175 63.59 -10.41 15.26
CA ALA A 175 63.90 -9.10 15.84
C ALA A 175 63.86 -7.95 14.81
N SER A 176 64.32 -8.20 13.57
CA SER A 176 64.30 -7.21 12.48
C SER A 176 62.88 -6.89 11.99
N GLN A 177 61.96 -7.87 11.97
CA GLN A 177 60.54 -7.63 11.63
C GLN A 177 59.86 -6.78 12.71
N THR A 178 60.10 -7.10 13.98
CA THR A 178 59.57 -6.31 15.12
C THR A 178 60.10 -4.87 15.12
N GLN A 179 61.39 -4.68 14.80
CA GLN A 179 61.99 -3.33 14.63
C GLN A 179 61.38 -2.55 13.46
N ALA A 180 61.07 -3.21 12.34
CA ALA A 180 60.39 -2.58 11.20
C ALA A 180 58.96 -2.13 11.56
N LEU A 181 58.19 -3.00 12.22
CA LEU A 181 56.85 -2.68 12.73
C LEU A 181 56.88 -1.52 13.74
N ASP A 182 57.79 -1.55 14.72
CA ASP A 182 57.94 -0.48 15.72
C ASP A 182 58.41 0.86 15.12
N THR A 183 59.12 0.83 14.00
CA THR A 183 59.44 2.05 13.23
C THR A 183 58.20 2.56 12.52
N ARG A 184 57.44 1.69 11.86
CA ARG A 184 56.21 2.07 11.12
C ARG A 184 55.09 2.60 12.03
N ILE A 185 54.93 2.02 13.22
CA ILE A 185 53.99 2.51 14.24
C ILE A 185 54.38 3.92 14.71
N ARG A 186 55.68 4.19 14.91
CA ARG A 186 56.18 5.53 15.27
C ARG A 186 55.96 6.55 14.16
N GLU A 187 56.22 6.19 12.90
CA GLU A 187 55.93 7.05 11.73
C GLU A 187 54.45 7.44 11.63
N LEU A 188 53.54 6.48 11.77
CA LEU A 188 52.09 6.73 11.68
C LEU A 188 51.58 7.54 12.88
N ASN A 189 52.09 7.30 14.08
CA ASN A 189 51.76 8.08 15.26
C ASN A 189 52.26 9.54 15.15
N ALA A 190 53.43 9.77 14.55
CA ALA A 190 53.94 11.11 14.27
C ALA A 190 53.00 11.88 13.31
N LYS A 191 52.44 11.23 12.28
CA LYS A 191 51.47 11.82 11.35
C LYS A 191 50.10 12.14 11.95
N LEU A 192 49.79 11.64 13.16
CA LEU A 192 48.53 11.89 13.87
C LEU A 192 48.57 13.09 14.83
N ARG A 193 49.76 13.67 15.03
CA ARG A 193 49.98 14.88 15.83
C ARG A 193 49.94 16.12 14.92
N PRO A 194 49.14 17.15 15.27
CA PRO A 194 49.18 18.45 14.60
C PRO A 194 50.45 19.24 14.97
#